data_AF-A0A6G2D5X5-F1
#
_entry.id   AF-A0A6G2D5X5-F1
#
_cell.length_a   1.000
_cell.length_b   1.000
_cell.length_c   1.000
_cell.angle_alpha   90.00
_cell.angle_beta   90.00
_cell.angle_gamma   90.00
#
_symmetry.space_group_name_H-M   'P 1'
#
loop_
_entity.id
_entity.type
_entity.pdbx_description
1 polymer ?
#
loop_
_entity_poly.entity_id
_entity_poly.type
_entity_poly.pdbx_seq_one_letter_code
_entity_poly.pdbx_strand_id
1 'polypeptide(L)'
;EIYSLLNNPNKINRNVINEESDEVVNIKGKEIVIIPVKKVDYKDKPIYLNDNIASTYFRQGTGDFRCSQEQINSMLRDSAKESFDSTLIQDFSILDLDTETIKLYREKFD
;
A
#
# COMPACT_ATOMS: atom_id res chain seq x y z
N GLU A 1 14.79 21.26 4.95
CA GLU A 1 13.92 20.91 6.11
C GLU A 1 13.05 19.69 5.83
N ILE A 2 12.30 19.64 4.72
CA ILE A 2 11.45 18.48 4.36
C ILE A 2 12.22 17.16 4.27
N TYR A 3 13.38 17.16 3.62
CA TYR A 3 14.22 15.96 3.47
C TYR A 3 14.77 15.42 4.79
N SER A 4 15.12 16.32 5.71
CA SER A 4 15.55 15.95 7.06
C SER A 4 14.42 15.27 7.84
N LEU A 5 13.16 15.68 7.63
CA LEU A 5 11.99 15.02 8.22
C LEU A 5 11.72 13.66 7.57
N LEU A 6 11.86 13.56 6.24
CA LEU A 6 11.65 12.31 5.49
C LEU A 6 12.67 11.22 5.82
N ASN A 7 13.88 11.61 6.21
CA ASN A 7 14.93 10.70 6.65
C ASN A 7 14.90 10.44 8.17
N ASN A 8 13.90 10.96 8.91
CA ASN A 8 13.75 10.72 10.33
C ASN A 8 12.73 9.59 10.60
N PRO A 9 13.18 8.40 11.07
CA PRO A 9 12.29 7.27 11.32
C PRO A 9 11.26 7.54 12.42
N ASN A 10 11.52 8.48 13.34
CA ASN A 10 10.55 8.90 14.34
C ASN A 10 9.42 9.78 13.77
N LYS A 11 9.55 10.24 12.52
CA LYS A 11 8.55 11.09 11.84
C LYS A 11 7.82 10.37 10.74
N ILE A 12 8.52 9.56 9.95
CA ILE A 12 7.95 8.71 8.92
C ILE A 12 8.67 7.37 8.92
N ASN A 13 7.93 6.27 8.84
CA ASN A 13 8.53 4.94 8.90
C ASN A 13 9.39 4.57 7.68
N ARG A 14 9.19 5.26 6.54
CA ARG A 14 9.94 5.04 5.30
C ARG A 14 9.91 6.31 4.43
N ASN A 15 11.05 6.67 3.86
CA ASN A 15 11.13 7.76 2.90
C ASN A 15 10.45 7.34 1.57
N VAL A 16 9.59 8.20 1.02
CA VAL A 16 8.78 7.95 -0.19
C VAL A 16 9.07 8.92 -1.33
N ILE A 17 10.00 9.85 -1.14
CA ILE A 17 10.38 10.87 -2.11
C ILE A 17 11.84 10.65 -2.53
N ASN A 18 12.14 10.93 -3.79
CA ASN A 18 13.50 11.02 -4.28
C ASN A 18 13.86 12.49 -4.52
N GLU A 19 14.82 13.01 -3.76
CA GLU A 19 15.36 14.37 -3.88
C GLU A 19 15.80 14.71 -5.31
N GLU A 20 16.34 13.73 -6.04
CA GLU A 20 16.83 13.93 -7.41
C GLU A 20 15.72 14.17 -8.43
N SER A 21 14.46 13.87 -8.08
CA SER A 21 13.30 14.04 -8.97
C SER A 21 12.54 15.36 -8.74
N ASP A 22 12.98 16.18 -7.81
CA ASP A 22 12.31 17.43 -7.48
C ASP A 22 12.71 18.54 -8.45
N GLU A 23 11.73 19.29 -8.94
CA GLU A 23 11.93 20.32 -9.95
C GLU A 23 11.40 21.67 -9.47
N VAL A 24 12.15 22.74 -9.74
CA VAL A 24 11.68 24.12 -9.54
C VAL A 24 11.42 24.73 -10.90
N VAL A 25 10.18 25.11 -11.17
CA VAL A 25 9.80 25.74 -12.45
C VAL A 25 9.16 27.10 -12.20
N ASN A 26 9.53 28.07 -13.04
CA ASN A 26 8.99 29.42 -13.00
C ASN A 26 7.76 29.53 -13.92
N ILE A 27 6.61 29.86 -13.34
CA ILE A 27 5.37 30.10 -14.09
C ILE A 27 4.91 31.52 -13.80
N LYS A 28 4.91 32.38 -14.84
CA LYS A 28 4.45 33.78 -14.76
C LYS A 28 5.16 34.58 -13.65
N GLY A 29 6.47 34.37 -13.49
CA GLY A 29 7.27 35.06 -12.49
C GLY A 29 7.13 34.50 -11.07
N LYS A 30 6.43 33.37 -10.89
CA LYS A 30 6.32 32.67 -9.61
C LYS A 30 7.09 31.37 -9.66
N GLU A 31 7.86 31.08 -8.63
CA GLU A 31 8.54 29.79 -8.48
C GLU A 31 7.56 28.75 -7.92
N ILE A 32 7.54 27.58 -8.54
CA ILE A 32 6.75 26.44 -8.14
C ILE A 32 7.70 25.27 -7.94
N VAL A 33 7.62 24.63 -6.77
CA VAL A 33 8.35 23.41 -6.46
C VAL A 33 7.43 22.22 -6.74
N ILE A 34 7.89 21.30 -7.59
CA ILE A 34 7.21 20.06 -7.94
C ILE A 34 7.95 18.93 -7.25
N ILE A 35 7.24 18.17 -6.40
CA ILE A 35 7.77 17.03 -5.66
C ILE A 35 7.00 15.77 -6.09
N PRO A 36 7.56 14.94 -6.99
CA PRO A 36 6.90 13.72 -7.43
C PRO A 36 6.91 12.65 -6.33
N VAL A 37 5.73 12.27 -5.83
CA VAL A 37 5.61 11.16 -4.88
C VAL A 37 5.19 9.90 -5.62
N LYS A 38 6.09 8.92 -5.72
CA LYS A 38 5.78 7.63 -6.36
C LYS A 38 4.90 6.77 -5.47
N LYS A 39 4.03 5.96 -6.09
CA LYS A 39 3.27 4.94 -5.36
C LYS A 39 4.25 3.91 -4.80
N VAL A 40 4.19 3.74 -3.48
CA VAL A 40 4.97 2.73 -2.76
C VAL A 40 4.45 1.33 -3.07
N ASP A 41 5.36 0.36 -3.14
CA ASP A 41 5.03 -1.06 -3.30
C ASP A 41 4.14 -1.56 -2.15
N TYR A 42 3.32 -2.58 -2.40
CA TYR A 42 2.45 -3.13 -1.37
C TYR A 42 3.24 -3.72 -0.19
N LYS A 43 4.44 -4.27 -0.43
CA LYS A 43 5.36 -4.79 0.60
C LYS A 43 5.85 -3.73 1.57
N ASP A 44 5.84 -2.48 1.13
CA ASP A 44 6.34 -1.33 1.88
C ASP A 44 5.21 -0.51 2.53
N LYS A 45 3.97 -1.01 2.49
CA LYS A 45 2.82 -0.40 3.18
C LYS A 45 2.53 -1.07 4.52
N PRO A 46 1.90 -0.34 5.46
CA PRO A 46 1.51 1.07 5.39
C PRO A 46 2.68 2.06 5.57
N ILE A 47 2.50 3.28 5.06
CA ILE A 47 3.35 4.44 5.39
C ILE A 47 2.66 5.23 6.48
N TYR A 48 3.32 5.37 7.63
CA TYR A 48 2.74 5.99 8.82
C TYR A 48 3.67 7.00 9.47
N LEU A 49 3.05 7.96 10.17
CA LEU A 49 3.75 9.09 10.78
C LEU A 49 3.89 8.95 12.29
N ASN A 50 4.95 9.56 12.85
CA ASN A 50 5.20 9.68 14.28
C ASN A 50 5.17 8.35 15.05
N ASP A 51 5.73 7.29 14.47
CA ASP A 51 5.77 5.93 15.03
C ASP A 51 4.40 5.39 15.48
N ASN A 52 3.32 5.81 14.81
CA ASN A 52 1.97 5.35 15.09
C ASN A 52 1.29 4.88 13.81
N ILE A 53 1.07 3.57 13.69
CA ILE A 53 0.47 2.96 12.51
C ILE A 53 -0.93 3.48 12.19
N ALA A 54 -1.68 3.93 13.21
CA ALA A 54 -2.98 4.57 12.99
C ALA A 54 -2.83 5.92 12.27
N SER A 55 -1.66 6.55 12.29
CA SER A 55 -1.33 7.75 11.51
C SER A 55 -0.96 7.42 10.06
N THR A 56 -1.70 6.49 9.45
CA THR A 56 -1.65 6.18 8.01
C THR A 56 -2.77 6.95 7.32
N TYR A 57 -2.48 7.52 6.15
CA TYR A 57 -3.43 8.33 5.40
C TYR A 57 -3.51 7.89 3.94
N PHE A 58 -4.67 8.14 3.33
CA PHE A 58 -4.85 8.00 1.89
C PHE A 58 -5.47 9.28 1.31
N ARG A 59 -5.10 9.61 0.07
CA ARG A 59 -5.68 10.73 -0.65
C ARG A 59 -6.90 10.27 -1.45
N GLN A 60 -8.01 10.99 -1.29
CA GLN A 60 -9.21 10.80 -2.10
C GLN A 60 -9.70 12.15 -2.59
N GLY A 61 -9.71 12.34 -3.91
CA GLY A 61 -10.00 13.65 -4.51
C GLY A 61 -9.00 14.71 -4.05
N THR A 62 -9.48 15.76 -3.39
CA THR A 62 -8.67 16.86 -2.87
C THR A 62 -8.27 16.71 -1.41
N GLY A 63 -8.75 15.68 -0.71
CA GLY A 63 -8.55 15.51 0.73
C GLY A 63 -7.62 14.36 1.09
N ASP A 64 -7.00 14.49 2.26
CA ASP A 64 -6.25 13.42 2.93
C ASP A 64 -7.07 12.89 4.10
N PHE A 65 -7.30 11.58 4.11
CA PHE A 65 -8.14 10.91 5.10
C PHE A 65 -7.33 9.88 5.85
N ARG A 66 -7.61 9.75 7.14
CA ARG A 66 -7.01 8.71 7.97
C ARG A 66 -7.53 7.35 7.53
N CYS A 67 -6.64 6.39 7.35
CA CYS A 67 -7.04 5.01 7.05
C CYS A 67 -7.84 4.44 8.22
N SER A 68 -8.88 3.66 7.91
CA SER A 68 -9.56 2.83 8.90
C SER A 68 -8.65 1.69 9.35
N GLN A 69 -8.98 1.08 10.49
CA GLN A 69 -8.25 -0.10 10.97
C GLN A 69 -8.30 -1.25 9.95
N GLU A 70 -9.43 -1.42 9.26
CA GLU A 70 -9.60 -2.43 8.22
C GLU A 70 -8.67 -2.20 7.03
N GLN A 71 -8.55 -0.95 6.56
CA GLN A 71 -7.63 -0.58 5.49
C GLN A 71 -6.17 -0.83 5.89
N ILE A 72 -5.79 -0.47 7.12
CA ILE A 72 -4.45 -0.74 7.66
C ILE A 72 -4.19 -2.26 7.69
N ASN A 73 -5.14 -3.04 8.21
CA ASN A 73 -5.03 -4.49 8.27
C ASN A 73 -4.90 -5.11 6.88
N SER A 74 -5.59 -4.56 5.87
CA SER A 74 -5.42 -5.01 4.49
C SER A 74 -4.00 -4.75 3.98
N MET A 75 -3.47 -3.54 4.19
CA MET A 75 -2.09 -3.23 3.80
C MET A 75 -1.07 -4.14 4.48
N LEU A 76 -1.28 -4.48 5.75
CA LEU A 76 -0.43 -5.41 6.50
C LEU A 76 -0.50 -6.85 5.99
N ARG A 77 -1.68 -7.30 5.55
CA ARG A 77 -1.81 -8.62 4.90
C ARG A 77 -1.10 -8.64 3.56
N ASP A 78 -1.29 -7.59 2.76
CA ASP A 78 -0.66 -7.50 1.44
C ASP A 78 0.87 -7.39 1.56
N SER A 79 1.38 -6.75 2.62
CA SER A 79 2.83 -6.61 2.84
C SER A 79 3.52 -7.86 3.40
N ALA A 80 2.74 -8.88 3.79
CA ALA A 80 3.29 -10.15 4.26
C ALA A 80 4.17 -10.79 3.18
N LYS A 81 5.33 -11.32 3.60
CA LYS A 81 6.28 -12.00 2.69
C LYS A 81 5.72 -13.30 2.12
N GLU A 82 4.83 -13.95 2.86
CA GLU A 82 4.15 -15.18 2.45
C GLU A 82 2.78 -14.79 1.89
N SER A 83 2.52 -15.19 0.65
CA SER A 83 1.18 -15.09 0.10
C SER A 83 0.29 -16.06 0.87
N PHE A 84 -0.87 -15.61 1.36
CA PHE A 84 -1.85 -16.54 1.95
C PHE A 84 -2.27 -17.63 0.94
N ASP A 85 -2.24 -17.31 -0.36
CA ASP A 85 -2.53 -18.27 -1.43
C ASP A 85 -1.40 -19.29 -1.65
N SER A 86 -0.21 -19.07 -1.05
CA SER A 86 0.92 -20.01 -1.09
C SER A 86 0.97 -20.95 0.11
N THR A 87 0.06 -20.78 1.07
CA THR A 87 0.01 -21.62 2.27
C THR A 87 -0.67 -22.94 1.93
N LEU A 88 0.07 -24.04 2.02
CA LEU A 88 -0.48 -25.39 1.97
C LEU A 88 -1.42 -25.60 3.16
N ILE A 89 -2.71 -25.80 2.88
CA ILE A 89 -3.68 -26.17 3.89
C ILE A 89 -3.47 -27.65 4.24
N GLN A 90 -3.10 -27.93 5.48
CA GLN A 90 -2.94 -29.30 5.99
C GLN A 90 -4.32 -29.94 6.21
N ASP A 91 -4.42 -31.25 6.02
CA ASP A 91 -5.63 -32.05 6.25
C ASP A 91 -6.83 -31.77 5.34
N PHE A 92 -6.60 -31.20 4.15
CA PHE A 92 -7.63 -31.09 3.10
C PHE A 92 -7.27 -31.94 1.89
N SER A 93 -8.29 -32.48 1.24
CA SER A 93 -8.20 -33.37 0.08
C SER A 93 -9.19 -32.97 -1.00
N ILE A 94 -9.13 -33.66 -2.15
CA ILE A 94 -10.13 -33.49 -3.23
C ILE A 94 -11.56 -33.82 -2.77
N LEU A 95 -11.71 -34.60 -1.70
CA LEU A 95 -13.02 -34.99 -1.15
C LEU A 95 -13.72 -33.84 -0.43
N ASP A 96 -12.97 -32.80 -0.04
CA ASP A 96 -13.49 -31.63 0.68
C ASP A 96 -13.99 -30.53 -0.27
N LEU A 97 -13.83 -30.72 -1.58
CA LEU A 97 -14.38 -29.80 -2.58
C LEU A 97 -15.85 -30.07 -2.84
N ASP A 98 -16.64 -29.01 -2.94
CA ASP A 98 -18.06 -29.10 -3.30
C ASP A 98 -18.22 -29.54 -4.77
N THR A 99 -18.83 -30.71 -4.97
CA THR A 99 -18.97 -31.33 -6.29
C THR A 99 -19.87 -30.52 -7.24
N GLU A 100 -20.90 -29.85 -6.70
CA GLU A 100 -21.79 -29.01 -7.49
C GLU A 100 -21.05 -27.77 -8.02
N THR A 101 -20.24 -27.13 -7.18
CA THR A 101 -19.38 -26.01 -7.59
C THR A 101 -18.40 -26.41 -8.70
N ILE A 102 -17.76 -27.59 -8.59
CA ILE A 102 -16.86 -28.10 -9.64
C ILE A 102 -17.62 -28.31 -10.96
N LYS A 103 -18.81 -28.92 -10.89
CA LYS A 103 -19.63 -29.19 -12.08
C LYS A 103 -20.02 -27.90 -12.79
N LEU A 104 -20.52 -26.91 -12.04
CA LEU A 104 -20.89 -25.59 -12.57
C LEU A 104 -19.68 -24.86 -13.18
N TYR A 105 -18.50 -24.97 -12.57
CA TYR A 105 -17.28 -24.39 -13.12
C TYR A 105 -16.94 -25.00 -14.48
N ARG A 106 -16.98 -26.34 -14.60
CA ARG A 106 -16.74 -27.03 -15.87
C ARG A 106 -17.76 -26.65 -16.94
N GLU A 107 -19.05 -26.67 -16.63
CA GLU A 107 -20.10 -26.26 -17.60
C GLU A 107 -19.93 -24.82 -18.11
N LYS A 108 -19.30 -23.95 -17.32
CA LYS A 108 -19.09 -22.54 -17.68
C LYS A 108 -17.83 -22.31 -18.54
N PHE A 109 -16.80 -23.14 -18.39
CA PHE A 109 -15.47 -22.88 -18.95
C PHE A 109 -14.90 -24.01 -19.83
N ASP A 110 -15.47 -25.22 -19.78
CA ASP A 110 -15.25 -26.31 -20.74
C ASP A 110 -16.26 -26.22 -21.90
#